data_AF-A0A2N1T881-F1
#
_entry.id   AF-A0A2N1T881-F1
#
_cell.length_a   1.000
_cell.length_b   1.000
_cell.length_c   1.000
_cell.angle_alpha   90.00
_cell.angle_beta   90.00
_cell.angle_gamma   90.00
#
_symmetry.space_group_name_H-M   'P 1'
#
loop_
_entity.id
_entity.type
_entity.pdbx_description
1 polymer ?
#
loop_
_entity_poly.entity_id
_entity_poly.type
_entity_poly.pdbx_seq_one_letter_code
_entity_poly.pdbx_strand_id
1 'polypeptide(L)'
;MKRNNIIANIILTLLIFSIFNAYSKDHPISLIDCNEDEWVARVEKAKNKIIASSVHVTEGKYNYIPENLVDNKTDTCWCPDNNGINQFVIIKIPKKSKGFRISNGVGKSKQLYYENNRVKTLYWALISERIYESEEEMENDSCRARDPNLKYGVAFQTPPGLKLIQIIDTPEPQKILFKNYEYFSWELNNLKKSQNVYLVISITDIYKGSKYNDTCISEIEIIP
;
A
#
# COMPACT_ATOMS: atom_id res chain seq x y z
N MET A 1 17.43 -29.55 3.61
CA MET A 1 17.47 -28.72 4.84
C MET A 1 17.03 -27.30 4.49
N LYS A 2 15.73 -27.04 4.65
CA LYS A 2 15.04 -25.77 4.36
C LYS A 2 15.00 -24.92 5.64
N ARG A 3 16.03 -24.10 5.90
CA ARG A 3 16.05 -23.28 7.12
C ARG A 3 16.44 -21.80 6.92
N ASN A 4 16.63 -21.36 5.66
CA ASN A 4 17.08 -20.00 5.37
C ASN A 4 16.01 -19.03 4.82
N ASN A 5 14.79 -19.50 4.50
CA ASN A 5 13.72 -18.64 3.95
C ASN A 5 12.72 -18.12 5.00
N ILE A 6 12.82 -18.57 6.26
CA ILE A 6 11.91 -18.14 7.34
C ILE A 6 12.45 -16.87 8.04
N ILE A 7 13.77 -16.68 8.07
CA ILE A 7 14.40 -15.56 8.77
C ILE A 7 14.29 -14.25 7.95
N ALA A 8 14.34 -14.31 6.62
CA ALA A 8 14.16 -13.12 5.76
C ALA A 8 12.72 -12.55 5.80
N ASN A 9 11.70 -13.42 5.91
CA ASN A 9 10.31 -12.97 6.01
C ASN A 9 9.96 -12.40 7.40
N ILE A 10 10.60 -12.87 8.47
CA ILE A 10 10.41 -12.32 9.83
C ILE A 10 11.06 -10.93 9.96
N ILE A 11 12.20 -10.70 9.33
CA ILE A 11 12.90 -9.40 9.36
C ILE A 11 12.14 -8.33 8.54
N LEU A 12 11.52 -8.69 7.41
CA LEU A 12 10.69 -7.75 6.64
C LEU A 12 9.35 -7.42 7.32
N THR A 13 8.78 -8.38 8.05
CA THR A 13 7.55 -8.17 8.86
C THR A 13 7.82 -7.31 10.09
N LEU A 14 9.02 -7.41 10.69
CA LEU A 14 9.45 -6.54 11.79
C LEU A 14 9.80 -5.13 11.33
N LEU A 15 10.23 -4.92 10.07
CA LEU A 15 10.47 -3.58 9.52
C LEU A 15 9.17 -2.80 9.34
N ILE A 16 8.10 -3.44 8.86
CA ILE A 16 6.77 -2.80 8.80
C ILE A 16 6.22 -2.60 10.22
N PHE A 17 6.46 -3.52 11.17
CA PHE A 17 6.06 -3.32 12.56
C PHE A 17 6.87 -2.21 13.26
N SER A 18 8.16 -2.02 12.97
CA SER A 18 8.94 -0.90 13.50
C SER A 18 8.60 0.45 12.86
N ILE A 19 8.15 0.44 11.60
CA ILE A 19 7.60 1.64 10.94
C ILE A 19 6.21 1.98 11.52
N PHE A 20 5.46 1.01 12.05
CA PHE A 20 4.10 1.22 12.57
C PHE A 20 3.98 1.35 14.09
N ASN A 21 4.95 0.89 14.90
CA ASN A 21 4.93 0.97 16.36
C ASN A 21 5.75 2.13 16.96
N ALA A 22 6.26 3.07 16.16
CA ALA A 22 6.96 4.27 16.65
C ALA A 22 6.01 5.35 17.22
N TYR A 23 4.95 4.93 17.93
CA TYR A 23 4.12 5.77 18.78
C TYR A 23 4.22 5.33 20.25
N SER A 24 5.44 5.03 20.72
CA SER A 24 5.74 5.04 22.15
C SER A 24 6.69 6.18 22.43
N LYS A 25 6.28 7.03 23.37
CA LYS A 25 7.00 8.19 23.90
C LYS A 25 8.50 7.92 24.07
N ASP A 26 9.27 8.95 23.77
CA ASP A 26 10.69 9.14 24.03
C ASP A 26 11.65 8.58 22.96
N HIS A 27 12.28 9.54 22.24
CA HIS A 27 13.44 9.46 21.34
C HIS A 27 13.21 9.52 19.81
N PRO A 28 14.18 10.15 19.09
CA PRO A 28 13.93 11.18 18.10
C PRO A 28 13.73 10.64 16.69
N ILE A 29 13.14 11.53 15.87
CA ILE A 29 13.06 11.50 14.42
C ILE A 29 14.44 11.20 13.80
N SER A 30 14.79 9.92 13.63
CA SER A 30 15.93 9.49 12.82
C SER A 30 15.98 7.98 12.73
N LEU A 31 15.11 7.42 11.89
CA LEU A 31 15.36 6.21 11.09
C LEU A 31 14.20 6.16 10.10
N ILE A 32 14.19 7.15 9.21
CA ILE A 32 13.44 7.08 7.96
C ILE A 32 14.10 5.94 7.18
N ASP A 33 13.40 4.82 7.07
CA ASP A 33 13.91 3.69 6.31
C ASP A 33 13.74 4.00 4.82
N CYS A 34 14.85 4.21 4.11
CA CYS A 34 14.90 4.55 2.68
C CYS A 34 14.25 3.51 1.75
N ASN A 35 13.69 2.45 2.30
CA ASN A 35 12.91 1.46 1.57
C ASN A 35 11.70 2.10 0.86
N GLU A 36 11.04 3.09 1.46
CA GLU A 36 9.89 3.74 0.84
C GLU A 36 10.26 4.42 -0.50
N ASP A 37 11.45 5.03 -0.57
CA ASP A 37 11.99 5.69 -1.77
C ASP A 37 12.11 4.69 -2.92
N GLU A 38 12.63 3.51 -2.59
CA GLU A 38 12.76 2.40 -3.52
C GLU A 38 11.38 1.94 -4.02
N TRP A 39 10.39 1.82 -3.14
CA TRP A 39 9.05 1.41 -3.51
C TRP A 39 8.40 2.40 -4.48
N VAL A 40 8.52 3.71 -4.28
CA VAL A 40 8.00 4.68 -5.28
C VAL A 40 8.78 4.66 -6.57
N ALA A 41 10.11 4.56 -6.52
CA ALA A 41 10.90 4.42 -7.74
C ALA A 41 10.44 3.18 -8.55
N ARG A 42 10.05 2.10 -7.86
CA ARG A 42 9.44 0.93 -8.47
C ARG A 42 8.04 1.21 -9.01
N VAL A 43 7.17 1.91 -8.27
CA VAL A 43 5.85 2.36 -8.77
C VAL A 43 6.00 3.15 -10.06
N GLU A 44 6.94 4.10 -10.12
CA GLU A 44 7.14 4.92 -11.30
C GLU A 44 7.65 4.14 -12.52
N LYS A 45 8.33 3.01 -12.31
CA LYS A 45 8.77 2.13 -13.40
C LYS A 45 7.73 1.04 -13.73
N ALA A 46 6.78 0.80 -12.84
CA ALA A 46 5.79 -0.26 -12.96
C ALA A 46 4.69 0.08 -13.98
N LYS A 47 4.15 -0.97 -14.59
CA LYS A 47 2.96 -0.89 -15.43
C LYS A 47 1.78 -0.38 -14.60
N ASN A 48 0.94 0.48 -15.19
CA ASN A 48 -0.20 1.12 -14.53
C ASN A 48 0.14 1.87 -13.23
N LYS A 49 1.43 2.13 -12.96
CA LYS A 49 1.91 2.81 -11.75
C LYS A 49 1.38 2.17 -10.46
N ILE A 50 1.45 0.85 -10.41
CA ILE A 50 1.03 0.04 -9.28
C ILE A 50 2.04 -1.07 -8.99
N ILE A 51 2.30 -1.32 -7.71
CA ILE A 51 3.09 -2.46 -7.25
C ILE A 51 2.44 -3.12 -6.04
N ALA A 52 2.73 -4.39 -5.84
CA ALA A 52 2.38 -5.12 -4.64
C ALA A 52 3.64 -5.70 -3.97
N SER A 53 3.53 -5.92 -2.66
CA SER A 53 4.50 -6.64 -1.84
C SER A 53 4.80 -8.06 -2.35
N SER A 54 3.78 -8.78 -2.78
CA SER A 54 3.88 -10.11 -3.37
C SER A 54 2.72 -10.38 -4.34
N VAL A 55 2.87 -11.45 -5.11
CA VAL A 55 1.85 -11.98 -6.02
C VAL A 55 1.86 -13.50 -5.89
N HIS A 56 0.71 -14.08 -5.61
CA HIS A 56 0.57 -15.52 -5.52
C HIS A 56 0.90 -16.17 -6.86
N VAL A 57 1.86 -17.10 -6.85
CA VAL A 57 2.30 -17.81 -8.05
C VAL A 57 1.24 -18.82 -8.45
N THR A 58 0.84 -18.77 -9.72
CA THR A 58 -0.12 -19.72 -10.30
C THR A 58 0.54 -20.50 -11.42
N GLU A 59 0.26 -21.80 -11.49
CA GLU A 59 0.65 -22.67 -12.61
C GLU A 59 -0.44 -22.69 -13.71
N GLY A 60 -1.49 -21.86 -13.57
CA GLY A 60 -2.70 -21.92 -14.37
C GLY A 60 -2.92 -20.70 -15.28
N LYS A 61 -4.14 -20.62 -15.85
CA LYS A 61 -4.56 -19.54 -16.75
C LYS A 61 -4.76 -18.19 -16.04
N TYR A 62 -4.92 -18.20 -14.72
CA TYR A 62 -5.17 -16.99 -13.94
C TYR A 62 -3.85 -16.34 -13.56
N ASN A 63 -3.81 -15.01 -13.64
CA ASN A 63 -2.74 -14.21 -13.03
C ASN A 63 -3.35 -13.39 -11.89
N TYR A 64 -2.55 -13.16 -10.87
CA TYR A 64 -2.98 -12.43 -9.66
C TYR A 64 -2.21 -11.14 -9.48
N ILE A 65 -1.79 -10.54 -10.59
CA ILE A 65 -0.91 -9.37 -10.61
C ILE A 65 -1.65 -8.13 -10.07
N PRO A 66 -0.93 -7.15 -9.49
CA PRO A 66 -1.56 -5.97 -8.92
C PRO A 66 -2.34 -5.12 -9.92
N GLU A 67 -2.01 -5.16 -11.21
CA GLU A 67 -2.70 -4.42 -12.27
C GLU A 67 -4.18 -4.79 -12.39
N ASN A 68 -4.57 -5.98 -11.94
CA ASN A 68 -5.96 -6.41 -11.86
C ASN A 68 -6.78 -5.52 -10.91
N LEU A 69 -6.15 -4.77 -10.00
CA LEU A 69 -6.84 -3.84 -9.11
C LEU A 69 -7.34 -2.57 -9.80
N VAL A 70 -6.87 -2.28 -11.01
CA VAL A 70 -7.17 -1.03 -11.73
C VAL A 70 -7.57 -1.29 -13.18
N ASP A 71 -8.01 -2.50 -13.49
CA ASP A 71 -8.37 -2.93 -14.84
C ASP A 71 -9.87 -2.81 -15.14
N ASN A 72 -10.67 -2.37 -14.16
CA ASN A 72 -12.12 -2.24 -14.21
C ASN A 72 -12.85 -3.58 -14.43
N LYS A 73 -12.29 -4.70 -13.98
CA LYS A 73 -12.87 -6.04 -14.08
C LYS A 73 -12.90 -6.75 -12.74
N THR A 74 -14.11 -6.90 -12.21
CA THR A 74 -14.31 -7.57 -10.93
C THR A 74 -14.11 -9.09 -10.96
N ASP A 75 -14.02 -9.71 -12.15
CA ASP A 75 -13.75 -11.15 -12.29
C ASP A 75 -12.25 -11.50 -12.29
N THR A 76 -11.38 -10.49 -12.27
CA THR A 76 -9.96 -10.60 -11.98
C THR A 76 -9.66 -10.13 -10.55
N CYS A 77 -8.48 -10.43 -10.03
CA CYS A 77 -8.05 -9.92 -8.73
C CYS A 77 -6.54 -9.90 -8.57
N TRP A 78 -6.07 -9.06 -7.66
CA TRP A 78 -4.78 -9.28 -7.01
C TRP A 78 -4.95 -10.28 -5.87
N CYS A 79 -4.03 -11.24 -5.81
CA CYS A 79 -3.91 -12.21 -4.72
C CYS A 79 -2.46 -12.24 -4.27
N PRO A 80 -2.15 -11.83 -3.04
CA PRO A 80 -0.81 -11.93 -2.50
C PRO A 80 -0.53 -13.29 -1.85
N ASP A 81 0.73 -13.54 -1.53
CA ASP A 81 1.16 -14.74 -0.83
C ASP A 81 0.68 -14.80 0.63
N ASN A 82 0.85 -15.98 1.25
CA ASN A 82 0.71 -16.20 2.68
C ASN A 82 -0.62 -15.72 3.29
N ASN A 83 -1.76 -15.96 2.62
CA ASN A 83 -3.11 -15.53 3.04
C ASN A 83 -3.38 -14.02 3.03
N GLY A 84 -2.44 -13.20 2.58
CA GLY A 84 -2.65 -11.76 2.41
C GLY A 84 -2.50 -10.89 3.64
N ILE A 85 -2.45 -11.41 4.87
CA ILE A 85 -2.18 -10.58 6.05
C ILE A 85 -0.76 -9.99 5.96
N ASN A 86 -0.62 -8.71 6.30
CA ASN A 86 0.60 -7.89 6.16
C ASN A 86 1.07 -7.67 4.71
N GLN A 87 0.24 -7.97 3.73
CA GLN A 87 0.53 -7.70 2.33
C GLN A 87 -0.04 -6.34 1.95
N PHE A 88 0.72 -5.60 1.15
CA PHE A 88 0.38 -4.24 0.74
C PHE A 88 0.44 -4.05 -0.77
N VAL A 89 -0.25 -2.99 -1.22
CA VAL A 89 -0.22 -2.42 -2.56
C VAL A 89 0.04 -0.92 -2.48
N ILE A 90 0.78 -0.39 -3.45
CA ILE A 90 1.03 1.05 -3.62
C ILE A 90 0.62 1.43 -5.04
N ILE A 91 -0.23 2.46 -5.15
CA ILE A 91 -0.80 2.92 -6.41
C ILE A 91 -0.54 4.41 -6.56
N LYS A 92 -0.02 4.87 -7.69
CA LYS A 92 -0.02 6.30 -8.01
C LYS A 92 -1.44 6.76 -8.32
N ILE A 93 -1.87 7.83 -7.68
CA ILE A 93 -3.22 8.39 -7.83
C ILE A 93 -3.18 9.86 -8.29
N PRO A 94 -4.24 10.36 -8.95
CA PRO A 94 -4.38 11.77 -9.22
C PRO A 94 -4.35 12.63 -7.94
N LYS A 95 -3.64 13.74 -7.96
CA LYS A 95 -3.48 14.66 -6.81
C LYS A 95 -4.78 15.14 -6.18
N LYS A 96 -5.85 15.29 -6.96
CA LYS A 96 -7.15 15.83 -6.52
C LYS A 96 -8.15 14.74 -6.11
N SER A 97 -7.71 13.48 -6.02
CA SER A 97 -8.59 12.39 -5.62
C SER A 97 -9.24 12.65 -4.27
N LYS A 98 -10.54 12.39 -4.17
CA LYS A 98 -11.35 12.54 -2.96
C LYS A 98 -11.43 11.25 -2.13
N GLY A 99 -11.00 10.13 -2.69
CA GLY A 99 -11.10 8.81 -2.07
C GLY A 99 -10.86 7.68 -3.04
N PHE A 100 -11.27 6.48 -2.65
CA PHE A 100 -11.28 5.29 -3.49
C PHE A 100 -12.51 4.42 -3.17
N ARG A 101 -12.90 3.55 -4.10
CA ARG A 101 -13.76 2.41 -3.84
C ARG A 101 -12.95 1.13 -3.86
N ILE A 102 -13.32 0.16 -3.04
CA ILE A 102 -12.65 -1.14 -2.97
C ILE A 102 -13.67 -2.28 -3.08
N SER A 103 -13.34 -3.28 -3.88
CA SER A 103 -14.01 -4.58 -3.94
C SER A 103 -13.13 -5.61 -3.23
N ASN A 104 -13.49 -5.98 -2.00
CA ASN A 104 -12.61 -6.66 -1.04
C ASN A 104 -12.53 -8.19 -1.18
N GLY A 105 -12.99 -8.73 -2.30
CA GLY A 105 -12.97 -10.15 -2.63
C GLY A 105 -12.94 -10.34 -4.14
N VAL A 106 -12.85 -11.58 -4.60
CA VAL A 106 -13.00 -11.89 -6.04
C VAL A 106 -14.46 -11.70 -6.46
N GLY A 107 -14.72 -10.87 -7.46
CA GLY A 107 -16.06 -10.51 -7.92
C GLY A 107 -16.64 -11.39 -9.04
N LYS A 108 -15.97 -12.50 -9.39
CA LYS A 108 -16.41 -13.41 -10.47
C LYS A 108 -17.76 -14.06 -10.23
N SER A 109 -18.10 -14.39 -8.98
CA SER A 109 -19.42 -14.86 -8.58
C SER A 109 -19.59 -14.75 -7.06
N LYS A 110 -20.83 -14.68 -6.58
CA LYS A 110 -21.12 -14.70 -5.13
C LYS A 110 -20.56 -15.95 -4.44
N GLN A 111 -20.59 -17.10 -5.12
CA GLN A 111 -20.00 -18.33 -4.59
C GLN A 111 -18.49 -18.18 -4.42
N LEU A 112 -17.77 -17.78 -5.48
CA LEU A 112 -16.32 -17.60 -5.40
C LEU A 112 -15.90 -16.53 -4.39
N TYR A 113 -16.68 -15.46 -4.25
CA TYR A 113 -16.48 -14.45 -3.23
C TYR A 113 -16.43 -15.06 -1.82
N TYR A 114 -17.39 -15.94 -1.46
CA TYR A 114 -17.42 -16.58 -0.14
C TYR A 114 -16.48 -17.78 0.01
N GLU A 115 -16.10 -18.44 -1.10
CA GLU A 115 -15.12 -19.51 -1.10
C GLU A 115 -13.69 -19.02 -0.82
N ASN A 116 -13.35 -17.79 -1.22
CA ASN A 116 -12.04 -17.17 -0.99
C ASN A 116 -12.03 -16.32 0.29
N ASN A 117 -10.84 -16.04 0.81
CA ASN A 117 -10.70 -15.02 1.84
C ASN A 117 -10.95 -13.63 1.24
N ARG A 118 -11.44 -12.74 2.09
CA ARG A 118 -11.82 -11.37 1.72
C ARG A 118 -11.20 -10.41 2.72
N VAL A 119 -10.83 -9.21 2.30
CA VAL A 119 -10.24 -8.24 3.22
C VAL A 119 -11.30 -7.75 4.20
N LYS A 120 -10.98 -7.84 5.50
CA LYS A 120 -11.85 -7.44 6.60
C LYS A 120 -11.41 -6.14 7.23
N THR A 121 -10.13 -5.98 7.51
CA THR A 121 -9.55 -4.70 7.94
C THR A 121 -8.29 -4.42 7.15
N LEU A 122 -8.03 -3.14 6.93
CA LEU A 122 -6.80 -2.66 6.28
C LEU A 122 -6.39 -1.31 6.84
N TYR A 123 -5.10 -1.02 6.78
CA TYR A 123 -4.58 0.33 6.87
C TYR A 123 -4.55 0.97 5.48
N TRP A 124 -4.86 2.26 5.42
CA TRP A 124 -4.54 3.07 4.25
C TRP A 124 -3.83 4.37 4.63
N ALA A 125 -3.02 4.89 3.71
CA ALA A 125 -2.37 6.18 3.81
C ALA A 125 -2.21 6.83 2.43
N LEU A 126 -2.09 8.15 2.42
CA LEU A 126 -1.56 8.88 1.27
C LEU A 126 -0.11 9.23 1.55
N ILE A 127 0.70 9.12 0.52
CA ILE A 127 2.10 9.52 0.57
C ILE A 127 2.45 10.32 -0.69
N SER A 128 3.50 11.14 -0.66
CA SER A 128 3.92 11.96 -1.80
C SER A 128 5.43 12.14 -1.85
N GLU A 129 5.93 12.61 -2.98
CA GLU A 129 7.32 13.07 -3.09
C GLU A 129 7.62 14.15 -2.04
N ARG A 130 8.80 14.08 -1.42
CA ARG A 130 9.28 15.18 -0.57
C ARG A 130 9.80 16.26 -1.50
N ILE A 131 9.45 17.48 -1.18
CA ILE A 131 9.97 18.66 -1.87
C ILE A 131 10.97 19.30 -0.94
N TYR A 132 12.24 19.25 -1.31
CA TYR A 132 13.29 19.98 -0.61
C TYR A 132 13.14 21.46 -0.91
N GLU A 133 13.23 22.29 0.13
CA GLU A 133 13.19 23.74 -0.01
C GLU A 133 14.59 24.34 -0.23
N SER A 134 15.65 23.57 0.00
CA SER A 134 17.04 23.95 -0.28
C SER A 134 17.92 22.75 -0.69
N GLU A 135 19.03 23.04 -1.39
CA GLU A 135 20.06 22.03 -1.70
C GLU A 135 20.71 21.46 -0.44
N GLU A 136 20.85 22.27 0.61
CA GLU A 136 21.34 21.83 1.92
C GLU A 136 20.41 20.81 2.59
N GLU A 137 19.09 21.00 2.53
CA GLU A 137 18.13 20.00 3.04
C GLU A 137 18.25 18.69 2.27
N MET A 138 18.50 18.80 0.97
CA MET A 138 18.61 17.70 0.03
C MET A 138 19.93 16.91 0.18
N GLU A 139 21.05 17.58 0.47
CA GLU A 139 22.35 16.95 0.74
C GLU A 139 22.43 16.29 2.12
N ASN A 140 21.69 16.83 3.09
CA ASN A 140 21.59 16.25 4.43
C ASN A 140 20.59 15.07 4.50
N ASP A 141 19.94 14.70 3.39
CA ASP A 141 19.06 13.54 3.35
C ASP A 141 19.87 12.23 3.30
N SER A 142 19.82 11.49 4.41
CA SER A 142 20.49 10.19 4.57
C SER A 142 20.11 9.14 3.52
N CYS A 143 18.95 9.27 2.87
CA CYS A 143 18.51 8.34 1.84
C CYS A 143 19.14 8.62 0.48
N ARG A 144 19.37 9.90 0.13
CA ARG A 144 20.09 10.27 -1.08
C ARG A 144 21.57 9.92 -1.02
N ALA A 145 22.18 9.98 0.16
CA ALA A 145 23.57 9.56 0.35
C ALA A 145 23.81 8.09 -0.05
N ARG A 146 22.77 7.24 -0.05
CA ARG A 146 22.84 5.83 -0.46
C ARG A 146 22.62 5.60 -1.96
N ASP A 147 21.84 6.44 -2.64
CA ASP A 147 21.67 6.40 -4.09
C ASP A 147 21.70 7.83 -4.67
N PRO A 148 22.85 8.29 -5.21
CA PRO A 148 22.98 9.60 -5.82
C PRO A 148 22.10 9.81 -7.07
N ASN A 149 21.64 8.71 -7.70
CA ASN A 149 20.76 8.74 -8.86
C ASN A 149 19.27 8.83 -8.47
N LEU A 150 18.97 8.77 -7.17
CA LEU A 150 17.63 8.99 -6.64
C LEU A 150 17.29 10.48 -6.82
N LYS A 151 16.75 10.80 -8.01
CA LYS A 151 16.28 12.16 -8.37
C LYS A 151 15.11 12.63 -7.51
N TYR A 152 14.46 11.70 -6.83
CA TYR A 152 13.31 11.92 -5.97
C TYR A 152 13.75 11.48 -4.58
N GLY A 153 14.23 12.41 -3.77
CA GLY A 153 14.25 12.13 -2.35
C GLY A 153 12.81 12.21 -1.88
N VAL A 154 12.20 11.07 -1.63
CA VAL A 154 10.83 10.95 -1.14
C VAL A 154 10.92 10.61 0.34
N ALA A 155 11.07 11.63 1.18
CA ALA A 155 10.59 11.43 2.55
C ALA A 155 9.07 11.30 2.51
N PHE A 156 8.59 10.09 2.77
CA PHE A 156 7.18 9.86 2.91
C PHE A 156 6.77 10.36 4.28
N GLN A 157 5.99 11.43 4.27
CA GLN A 157 5.10 11.66 5.38
C GLN A 157 3.88 10.81 5.11
N THR A 158 3.73 9.69 5.82
CA THR A 158 2.37 9.34 6.22
C THR A 158 1.87 10.56 7.00
N PRO A 159 0.80 11.26 6.59
CA PRO A 159 0.10 12.11 7.53
C PRO A 159 -0.10 11.26 8.79
N PRO A 160 0.23 11.73 9.99
CA PRO A 160 0.25 10.90 11.18
C PRO A 160 -1.08 10.15 11.28
N GLY A 161 -1.00 8.83 11.13
CA GLY A 161 -2.16 7.95 11.17
C GLY A 161 -2.49 7.33 9.83
N LEU A 162 -1.79 6.23 9.55
CA LEU A 162 -2.40 5.08 8.88
C LEU A 162 -3.81 4.88 9.45
N LYS A 163 -4.80 4.95 8.56
CA LYS A 163 -6.19 4.83 8.98
C LYS A 163 -6.57 3.38 8.88
N LEU A 164 -6.76 2.76 10.05
CA LEU A 164 -7.40 1.46 10.12
C LEU A 164 -8.86 1.63 9.76
N ILE A 165 -9.32 0.87 8.77
CA ILE A 165 -10.72 0.79 8.41
C ILE A 165 -11.17 -0.67 8.42
N GLN A 166 -12.43 -0.88 8.76
CA GLN A 166 -13.10 -2.15 8.56
C GLN A 166 -13.91 -2.09 7.28
N ILE A 167 -13.79 -3.14 6.50
CA ILE A 167 -14.52 -3.36 5.25
C ILE A 167 -15.67 -4.33 5.56
N ILE A 168 -16.86 -4.03 5.07
CA ILE A 168 -18.07 -4.84 5.22
C ILE A 168 -17.92 -6.12 4.38
N ASP A 169 -18.37 -7.27 4.89
CA ASP A 169 -18.37 -8.53 4.13
C ASP A 169 -19.50 -8.54 3.08
N THR A 170 -19.28 -7.83 1.96
CA THR A 170 -20.21 -7.73 0.84
C THR A 170 -19.46 -7.73 -0.50
N PRO A 171 -19.98 -8.40 -1.55
CA PRO A 171 -19.40 -8.35 -2.90
C PRO A 171 -19.50 -6.96 -3.55
N GLU A 172 -20.29 -6.05 -2.97
CA GLU A 172 -20.47 -4.70 -3.50
C GLU A 172 -19.27 -3.79 -3.19
N PRO A 173 -18.83 -2.94 -4.13
CA PRO A 173 -17.76 -1.98 -3.89
C PRO A 173 -18.08 -1.00 -2.75
N GLN A 174 -17.10 -0.74 -1.90
CA GLN A 174 -17.26 0.13 -0.74
C GLN A 174 -16.45 1.41 -0.89
N LYS A 175 -17.05 2.55 -0.54
CA LYS A 175 -16.47 3.88 -0.75
C LYS A 175 -15.75 4.39 0.50
N ILE A 176 -14.49 4.78 0.33
CA ILE A 176 -13.63 5.37 1.35
C ILE A 176 -13.26 6.78 0.88
N LEU A 177 -13.55 7.77 1.70
CA LEU A 177 -13.24 9.16 1.40
C LEU A 177 -12.05 9.64 2.22
N PHE A 178 -11.19 10.46 1.61
CA PHE A 178 -10.08 11.12 2.27
C PHE A 178 -10.51 12.34 3.13
N LYS A 179 -11.72 12.31 3.70
CA LYS A 179 -12.32 13.46 4.40
C LYS A 179 -11.49 13.90 5.63
N ASN A 180 -11.43 15.21 5.84
CA ASN A 180 -10.85 15.91 7.00
C ASN A 180 -9.45 15.41 7.41
N TYR A 181 -8.45 15.71 6.58
CA TYR A 181 -7.10 15.96 7.09
C TYR A 181 -7.09 17.26 7.89
N GLU A 182 -7.73 17.24 9.06
CA GLU A 182 -7.34 18.17 10.12
C GLU A 182 -6.08 17.55 10.73
N TYR A 183 -4.90 18.15 10.52
CA TYR A 183 -3.70 18.19 11.37
C TYR A 183 -2.39 18.34 10.57
N PHE A 184 -1.50 19.18 11.16
CA PHE A 184 -0.22 19.76 10.71
C PHE A 184 -0.18 20.40 9.30
N SER A 185 -0.15 21.74 9.29
CA SER A 185 -0.18 22.58 8.09
C SER A 185 0.95 22.31 7.10
N TRP A 186 2.12 21.87 7.56
CA TRP A 186 3.32 21.71 6.73
C TRP A 186 3.37 20.37 5.98
N GLU A 187 2.87 19.26 6.54
CA GLU A 187 2.80 17.96 5.83
C GLU A 187 1.78 18.00 4.69
N LEU A 188 0.63 18.65 4.94
CA LEU A 188 -0.33 18.98 3.89
C LEU A 188 0.26 19.91 2.84
N ASN A 189 1.22 20.77 3.19
CA ASN A 189 1.87 21.63 2.20
C ASN A 189 2.73 20.79 1.24
N ASN A 190 3.43 19.76 1.71
CA ASN A 190 4.19 18.87 0.83
C ASN A 190 3.28 18.09 -0.11
N LEU A 191 2.19 17.49 0.40
CA LEU A 191 1.16 16.86 -0.44
C LEU A 191 0.55 17.85 -1.45
N LYS A 192 0.28 19.09 -1.03
CA LYS A 192 -0.25 20.16 -1.89
C LYS A 192 0.76 20.66 -2.93
N LYS A 193 2.06 20.61 -2.65
CA LYS A 193 3.11 21.04 -3.57
C LYS A 193 3.49 19.90 -4.54
N SER A 194 3.49 18.65 -4.08
CA SER A 194 3.83 17.45 -4.85
C SER A 194 2.99 17.32 -6.12
N GLN A 195 3.63 16.89 -7.21
CA GLN A 195 2.93 16.46 -8.43
C GLN A 195 2.50 14.99 -8.36
N ASN A 196 3.13 14.22 -7.48
CA ASN A 196 2.95 12.78 -7.36
C ASN A 196 2.37 12.40 -5.99
N VAL A 197 1.19 11.77 -6.01
CA VAL A 197 0.52 11.24 -4.80
C VAL A 197 0.31 9.75 -4.98
N TYR A 198 0.51 8.99 -3.92
CA TYR A 198 0.35 7.54 -3.91
C TYR A 198 -0.59 7.11 -2.79
N LEU A 199 -1.44 6.15 -3.09
CA LEU A 199 -2.29 5.44 -2.13
C LEU A 199 -1.57 4.17 -1.70
N VAL A 200 -1.41 4.01 -0.39
CA VAL A 200 -0.91 2.77 0.22
C VAL A 200 -2.09 2.07 0.88
N ILE A 201 -2.23 0.77 0.65
CA ILE A 201 -3.19 -0.10 1.33
C ILE A 201 -2.45 -1.33 1.85
N SER A 202 -2.64 -1.67 3.13
CA SER A 202 -2.04 -2.83 3.78
C SER A 202 -3.10 -3.65 4.51
N ILE A 203 -3.19 -4.94 4.21
CA ILE A 203 -4.20 -5.85 4.76
C ILE A 203 -3.80 -6.24 6.19
N THR A 204 -4.72 -6.06 7.14
CA THR A 204 -4.48 -6.38 8.56
C THR A 204 -5.30 -7.55 9.08
N ASP A 205 -6.48 -7.79 8.51
CA ASP A 205 -7.33 -8.93 8.87
C ASP A 205 -8.19 -9.35 7.68
N ILE A 206 -8.68 -10.59 7.71
CA ILE A 206 -9.46 -11.20 6.64
C ILE A 206 -10.76 -11.85 7.17
N TYR A 207 -11.78 -11.86 6.33
CA TYR A 207 -12.88 -12.80 6.45
C TYR A 207 -12.43 -14.11 5.82
N LYS A 208 -12.47 -15.19 6.60
CA LYS A 208 -12.05 -16.52 6.12
C LYS A 208 -13.01 -17.05 5.06
N GLY A 209 -12.46 -17.53 3.94
CA GLY A 209 -13.20 -18.25 2.92
C GLY A 209 -13.57 -19.66 3.34
N SER A 210 -14.61 -20.23 2.72
CA SER A 210 -15.06 -21.60 3.03
C SER A 210 -14.20 -22.69 2.37
N LYS A 211 -13.38 -22.34 1.37
CA LYS A 211 -12.66 -23.33 0.56
C LYS A 211 -11.19 -23.00 0.31
N TYR A 212 -10.91 -21.78 -0.15
CA TYR A 212 -9.57 -21.35 -0.53
C TYR A 212 -8.89 -20.55 0.58
N ASN A 213 -7.56 -20.56 0.59
CA ASN A 213 -6.77 -19.75 1.53
C ASN A 213 -6.27 -18.44 0.91
N ASP A 214 -6.63 -18.21 -0.35
CA ASP A 214 -6.31 -17.06 -1.16
C ASP A 214 -7.14 -15.85 -0.71
N THR A 215 -6.48 -14.72 -0.49
CA THR A 215 -7.13 -13.44 -0.22
C THR A 215 -7.14 -12.63 -1.49
N CYS A 216 -8.31 -12.17 -1.91
CA CYS A 216 -8.47 -11.45 -3.17
C CYS A 216 -8.95 -10.03 -2.93
N ILE A 217 -8.43 -9.08 -3.71
CA ILE A 217 -9.04 -7.77 -3.92
C ILE A 217 -9.23 -7.64 -5.43
N SER A 218 -10.45 -7.42 -5.88
CA SER A 218 -10.77 -7.40 -7.32
C SER A 218 -10.64 -6.02 -7.95
N GLU A 219 -10.89 -4.94 -7.21
CA GLU A 219 -10.84 -3.61 -7.80
C GLU A 219 -10.58 -2.53 -6.74
N ILE A 220 -9.82 -1.51 -7.14
CA ILE A 220 -9.66 -0.22 -6.47
C ILE A 220 -9.93 0.89 -7.49
N GLU A 221 -11.09 1.52 -7.37
CA GLU A 221 -11.49 2.64 -8.23
C GLU A 221 -11.18 3.97 -7.55
N ILE A 222 -10.39 4.84 -8.19
CA ILE A 222 -10.06 6.15 -7.62
C ILE A 222 -11.22 7.13 -7.82
N ILE A 223 -11.61 7.82 -6.74
CA ILE A 223 -12.66 8.84 -6.77
C ILE A 223 -12.01 10.20 -7.03
N PRO A 224 -12.36 10.91 -8.12
CA PRO A 224 -11.82 12.24 -8.44
C PRO A 224 -12.46 13.36 -7.60
#